data_AF-A0A935NPF6-F1
#
_entry.id   AF-A0A935NPF6-F1
#
_cell.length_a   1.000
_cell.length_b   1.000
_cell.length_c   1.000
_cell.angle_alpha   90.00
_cell.angle_beta   90.00
_cell.angle_gamma   90.00
#
_symmetry.space_group_name_H-M   'P 1'
#
loop_
_entity.id
_entity.type
_entity.pdbx_description
1 polymer ?
#
loop_
_entity_poly.entity_id
_entity_poly.type
_entity_poly.pdbx_seq_one_letter_code
_entity_poly.pdbx_strand_id
1 'polypeptide(L)'
;MSMPERLESPSGDPDDFLASEATRIVRAEMVRRGISFRQLAEALERMEGHPVESVQTLINKVNRGRFSLAFFLRVGRAMGMESLDLNPLAPAEYVRPRVGRPRQSKAP
;
A
#
# COMPACT_ATOMS: atom_id res chain seq x y z
N MET A 1 -16.74 26.21 1.71
CA MET A 1 -15.89 25.01 1.57
C MET A 1 -16.59 23.88 2.32
N SER A 2 -17.21 22.94 1.62
CA SER A 2 -17.77 21.75 2.25
C SER A 2 -16.61 20.83 2.66
N MET A 3 -16.52 20.51 3.94
CA MET A 3 -15.57 19.53 4.47
C MET A 3 -15.84 18.18 3.80
N PRO A 4 -14.84 17.51 3.21
CA PRO A 4 -15.04 16.19 2.64
C PRO A 4 -15.44 15.18 3.75
N GLU A 5 -16.11 14.10 3.33
CA GLU A 5 -16.60 13.03 4.19
C GLU A 5 -15.44 12.25 4.82
N ARG A 6 -15.30 12.33 6.15
CA ARG A 6 -14.18 11.75 6.93
C ARG A 6 -13.91 10.27 6.55
N LEU A 7 -12.66 9.95 6.20
CA LEU A 7 -12.26 8.58 5.82
C LEU A 7 -12.09 7.72 7.09
N GLU A 8 -12.90 6.66 7.22
CA GLU A 8 -12.71 5.65 8.26
C GLU A 8 -11.66 4.61 7.85
N SER A 9 -10.69 4.34 8.73
CA SER A 9 -9.83 3.16 8.58
C SER A 9 -10.67 1.88 8.75
N PRO A 10 -10.55 0.86 7.88
CA PRO A 10 -11.34 -0.36 7.98
C PRO A 10 -11.24 -1.09 9.33
N SER A 11 -10.05 -1.04 9.95
CA SER A 11 -9.71 -1.68 11.24
C SER A 11 -9.71 -0.72 12.44
N GLY A 12 -9.68 0.59 12.17
CA GLY A 12 -9.40 1.62 13.16
C GLY A 12 -7.94 1.83 13.52
N ASP A 13 -7.00 1.15 12.88
CA ASP A 13 -5.59 1.52 12.92
C ASP A 13 -5.34 2.66 11.90
N PRO A 14 -4.84 3.84 12.30
CA PRO A 14 -4.43 4.87 11.35
C PRO A 14 -3.38 4.35 10.35
N ASP A 15 -2.52 3.42 10.75
CA ASP A 15 -1.49 2.87 9.88
C ASP A 15 -2.07 1.95 8.79
N ASP A 16 -3.28 1.41 8.96
CA ASP A 16 -3.96 0.65 7.91
C ASP A 16 -4.40 1.54 6.74
N PHE A 17 -4.73 2.80 7.01
CA PHE A 17 -4.98 3.77 5.95
C PHE A 17 -3.70 4.03 5.16
N LEU A 18 -2.58 4.29 5.84
CA LEU A 18 -1.27 4.51 5.22
C LEU A 18 -0.79 3.28 4.43
N ALA A 19 -1.00 2.08 4.96
CA ALA A 19 -0.69 0.84 4.26
C ALA A 19 -1.53 0.70 2.98
N SER A 20 -2.83 1.03 3.04
CA SER A 20 -3.71 1.01 1.87
C SER A 20 -3.25 2.01 0.80
N GLU A 21 -2.84 3.21 1.20
CA GLU A 21 -2.26 4.21 0.30
C GLU A 21 -0.96 3.69 -0.35
N ALA A 22 -0.06 3.11 0.43
CA ALA A 22 1.18 2.51 -0.08
C ALA A 22 0.91 1.42 -1.13
N THR A 23 -0.08 0.55 -0.88
CA THR A 23 -0.54 -0.45 -1.85
C THR A 23 -1.09 0.19 -3.12
N ARG A 24 -1.91 1.25 -3.00
CA ARG A 24 -2.47 1.97 -4.14
C ARG A 24 -1.39 2.60 -5.01
N ILE A 25 -0.38 3.21 -4.40
CA ILE A 25 0.75 3.81 -5.11
C ILE A 25 1.45 2.77 -5.98
N VAL A 26 1.87 1.63 -5.41
CA VAL A 26 2.56 0.58 -6.18
C VAL A 26 1.67 0.07 -7.32
N ARG A 27 0.40 -0.21 -7.05
CA ARG A 27 -0.54 -0.71 -8.07
C ARG A 27 -0.79 0.31 -9.18
N ALA A 28 -0.91 1.59 -8.84
CA ALA A 28 -1.07 2.65 -9.83
C ALA A 28 0.15 2.73 -10.75
N GLU A 29 1.36 2.61 -10.21
CA GLU A 29 2.59 2.59 -11.02
C GLU A 29 2.68 1.35 -11.90
N MET A 30 2.24 0.20 -11.41
CA MET A 30 2.16 -1.02 -12.22
C MET A 30 1.19 -0.86 -13.39
N VAL A 31 0.01 -0.28 -13.14
CA VAL A 31 -1.00 0.01 -14.18
C VAL A 31 -0.46 1.02 -15.19
N ARG A 32 0.16 2.12 -14.75
CA ARG A 32 0.77 3.13 -15.62
C ARG A 32 1.79 2.55 -16.59
N ARG A 33 2.47 1.48 -16.19
CA ARG A 33 3.52 0.80 -16.97
C ARG A 33 3.05 -0.48 -17.66
N GLY A 34 1.78 -0.87 -17.47
CA GLY A 34 1.23 -2.09 -18.05
C GLY A 34 1.91 -3.37 -17.56
N ILE A 35 2.44 -3.40 -16.33
CA ILE A 35 3.14 -4.58 -15.80
C ILE A 35 2.28 -5.37 -14.82
N SER A 36 2.38 -6.70 -14.90
CA SER A 36 1.82 -7.63 -13.92
C SER A 36 2.79 -7.90 -12.76
N PHE A 37 2.28 -8.48 -11.67
CA PHE A 37 3.13 -8.94 -10.56
C PHE A 37 4.16 -9.99 -10.99
N ARG A 38 3.83 -10.83 -11.97
CA ARG A 38 4.77 -11.81 -12.54
C ARG A 38 5.95 -11.10 -13.20
N GLN A 39 5.67 -10.14 -14.08
CA GLN A 39 6.70 -9.37 -14.77
C GLN A 39 7.53 -8.51 -13.81
N LEU A 40 6.91 -7.98 -12.74
CA LEU A 40 7.62 -7.27 -11.69
C LEU A 40 8.59 -8.19 -10.94
N ALA A 41 8.15 -9.40 -10.57
CA ALA A 41 9.03 -10.38 -9.92
C ALA A 41 10.22 -10.72 -10.83
N GLU A 42 9.97 -11.03 -12.11
CA GLU A 42 11.02 -11.28 -13.10
C GLU A 42 11.97 -10.09 -13.27
N ALA A 43 11.47 -8.85 -13.22
CA ALA A 43 12.29 -7.65 -13.31
C ALA A 43 13.17 -7.44 -12.07
N LEU A 44 12.64 -7.73 -10.87
CA LEU A 44 13.40 -7.70 -9.63
C LEU A 44 14.52 -8.74 -9.64
N GLU A 45 14.22 -9.98 -10.05
CA GLU A 45 15.21 -11.05 -10.17
C GLU A 45 16.31 -10.71 -11.18
N ARG A 46 15.93 -10.19 -12.35
CA ARG A 46 16.91 -9.72 -13.35
C ARG A 46 17.79 -8.60 -12.83
N MET A 47 17.24 -7.68 -12.04
CA MET A 47 17.98 -6.54 -11.50
C MET A 47 18.93 -6.94 -10.35
N GLU A 48 18.52 -7.89 -9.50
CA GLU A 48 19.36 -8.35 -8.37
C GLU A 48 20.35 -9.44 -8.75
N GLY A 49 20.13 -10.13 -9.87
CA GLY A 49 21.01 -11.21 -10.34
C GLY A 49 20.84 -12.53 -9.58
N HIS A 50 19.87 -12.61 -8.67
CA HIS A 50 19.46 -13.83 -7.98
C HIS A 50 17.95 -13.82 -7.70
N PRO A 51 17.32 -14.98 -7.44
CA PRO A 51 15.92 -15.05 -7.03
C PRO A 51 15.68 -14.18 -5.78
N VAL A 52 14.66 -13.32 -5.82
CA VAL A 52 14.35 -12.39 -4.71
C VAL A 52 13.19 -12.92 -3.88
N GLU A 53 12.01 -13.02 -4.50
CA GLU A 53 10.77 -13.45 -3.86
C GLU A 53 9.89 -14.16 -4.90
N SER A 54 9.13 -15.16 -4.46
CA SER A 54 8.08 -15.74 -5.32
C SER A 54 7.02 -14.69 -5.66
N VAL A 55 6.35 -14.84 -6.81
CA VAL A 55 5.24 -13.96 -7.23
C VAL A 55 4.18 -13.82 -6.13
N GLN A 56 3.85 -14.91 -5.43
CA GLN A 56 2.86 -14.89 -4.34
C GLN A 56 3.35 -14.10 -3.12
N THR A 57 4.63 -14.25 -2.76
CA THR A 57 5.25 -13.48 -1.67
C THR A 57 5.20 -11.99 -1.98
N LEU A 58 5.56 -11.61 -3.20
CA LEU A 58 5.50 -10.24 -3.68
C LEU A 58 4.08 -9.66 -3.64
N ILE A 59 3.10 -10.41 -4.14
CA ILE A 59 1.68 -10.00 -4.10
C ILE A 59 1.24 -9.76 -2.65
N ASN A 60 1.54 -10.70 -1.74
CA ASN A 60 1.17 -10.59 -0.34
C ASN A 60 1.83 -9.38 0.33
N LYS A 61 3.11 -9.13 0.03
CA LYS A 61 3.88 -8.01 0.57
C LYS A 61 3.31 -6.67 0.12
N VAL A 62 3.02 -6.52 -1.18
CA VAL A 62 2.40 -5.30 -1.73
C VAL A 62 0.98 -5.10 -1.21
N ASN A 63 0.18 -6.17 -1.11
CA ASN A 63 -1.20 -6.09 -0.60
C ASN A 63 -1.29 -5.71 0.88
N ARG A 64 -0.28 -6.04 1.68
CA ARG A 64 -0.21 -5.63 3.09
C ARG A 64 0.17 -4.17 3.27
N GLY A 65 0.81 -3.55 2.28
CA GLY A 65 1.19 -2.13 2.30
C GLY A 65 2.28 -1.74 3.31
N ARG A 66 2.74 -2.66 4.15
CA ARG A 66 3.71 -2.44 5.24
C ARG A 66 5.11 -2.89 4.83
N PHE A 67 5.65 -2.28 3.78
CA PHE A 67 7.01 -2.53 3.29
C PHE A 67 7.89 -1.29 3.50
N SER A 68 9.21 -1.50 3.54
CA SER A 68 10.15 -0.38 3.68
C SER A 68 10.21 0.49 2.43
N LEU A 69 10.57 1.76 2.60
CA LEU A 69 10.82 2.66 1.47
C LEU A 69 11.94 2.14 0.56
N ALA A 70 12.96 1.47 1.11
CA ALA A 70 14.01 0.83 0.32
C ALA A 70 13.46 -0.25 -0.62
N PHE A 71 12.51 -1.07 -0.15
CA PHE A 71 11.82 -2.03 -1.01
C PHE A 71 10.99 -1.32 -2.08
N PHE A 72 10.27 -0.26 -1.71
CA PHE A 72 9.53 0.55 -2.68
C PHE A 72 10.42 1.12 -3.79
N LEU A 73 11.56 1.72 -3.46
CA LEU A 73 12.50 2.27 -4.44
C LEU A 73 13.08 1.20 -5.35
N ARG A 74 13.32 0.00 -4.82
CA ARG A 74 13.75 -1.16 -5.60
C ARG A 74 12.68 -1.61 -6.59
N VAL A 75 11.43 -1.71 -6.15
CA VAL A 75 10.27 -1.96 -7.02
C VAL A 75 10.21 -0.87 -8.10
N GLY A 76 10.34 0.41 -7.72
CA GLY A 76 10.35 1.51 -8.67
C GLY A 76 11.45 1.39 -9.73
N ARG A 77 12.68 1.08 -9.32
CA ARG A 77 13.79 0.84 -10.26
C ARG A 77 13.51 -0.34 -11.20
N ALA A 78 12.99 -1.45 -10.68
CA ALA A 78 12.62 -2.61 -11.49
C ALA A 78 11.52 -2.30 -12.52
N MET A 79 10.63 -1.35 -12.20
CA MET A 79 9.59 -0.87 -13.10
C MET A 79 10.06 0.23 -14.07
N GLY A 80 11.28 0.77 -13.91
CA GLY A 80 11.71 1.96 -14.66
C GLY A 80 10.98 3.23 -14.22
N MET A 81 10.74 3.40 -12.92
CA MET A 81 10.27 4.66 -12.35
C MET A 81 11.40 5.68 -12.27
N GLU A 82 11.20 6.85 -12.87
CA GLU A 82 12.12 7.99 -12.76
C GLU A 82 11.64 9.00 -11.70
N SER A 83 10.33 9.10 -11.51
CA SER A 83 9.70 9.98 -10.54
C SER A 83 8.48 9.31 -9.91
N LEU A 84 8.08 9.81 -8.74
CA LEU A 84 6.85 9.46 -8.05
C LEU A 84 6.07 10.73 -7.81
N ASP A 85 4.83 10.76 -8.30
CA ASP A 85 3.87 11.80 -7.96
C ASP A 85 2.91 11.26 -6.88
N LEU A 86 2.87 11.96 -5.75
CA LEU A 86 1.96 11.64 -4.67
C LEU A 86 0.75 12.55 -4.78
N ASN A 87 -0.44 11.94 -4.85
CA ASN A 87 -1.65 12.68 -4.58
C ASN A 87 -1.56 13.33 -3.18
N PRO A 88 -2.26 14.45 -2.96
CA PRO A 88 -2.31 15.09 -1.65
C PRO A 88 -2.63 14.07 -0.57
N LEU A 89 -1.70 13.92 0.38
CA LEU A 89 -1.90 13.04 1.52
C LEU A 89 -3.08 13.58 2.32
N ALA A 90 -4.01 12.70 2.69
CA ALA A 90 -5.11 13.08 3.56
C ALA A 90 -4.53 13.71 4.85
N PRO A 91 -5.07 14.84 5.33
CA PRO A 91 -4.62 15.44 6.57
C PRO A 91 -4.68 14.45 7.73
N ALA A 92 -3.74 14.53 8.68
CA ALA A 92 -3.64 13.58 9.79
C ALA A 92 -4.93 13.54 10.64
N GLU A 93 -5.64 14.67 10.75
CA GLU A 93 -6.91 14.80 11.45
C GLU A 93 -8.09 14.03 10.79
N TYR A 94 -7.88 13.53 9.58
CA TYR A 94 -8.92 12.90 8.77
C TYR A 94 -9.07 11.40 9.04
N VAL A 95 -8.05 10.77 9.62
CA VAL A 95 -8.04 9.33 9.93
C VAL A 95 -8.43 9.13 11.38
N ARG A 96 -9.69 8.77 11.64
CA ARG A 96 -10.12 8.37 12.99
C ARG A 96 -9.95 6.87 13.18
N PRO A 97 -9.44 6.44 14.34
CA PRO A 97 -9.62 5.07 14.77
C PRO A 97 -11.11 4.75 14.80
N ARG A 98 -11.50 3.61 14.24
CA ARG A 98 -12.81 3.03 14.48
C ARG A 98 -12.91 2.79 15.97
N VAL A 99 -13.68 3.65 16.64
CA VAL A 99 -14.09 3.41 18.01
C VAL A 99 -14.97 2.17 17.95
N GLY A 100 -14.44 1.04 18.43
CA GLY A 100 -15.20 -0.20 18.47
C GLY A 100 -16.53 0.05 19.18
N ARG A 101 -17.65 -0.39 18.59
CA ARG A 101 -18.93 -0.38 19.30
C ARG A 101 -18.71 -1.04 20.66
N PRO A 102 -19.15 -0.43 21.78
CA PRO A 102 -19.05 -1.09 23.07
C PRO A 102 -19.66 -2.48 22.92
N ARG A 103 -18.87 -3.51 23.28
CA ARG A 103 -19.38 -4.88 23.37
C ARG A 103 -20.63 -4.80 24.23
N GLN A 104 -21.81 -5.04 23.64
CA GLN A 104 -23.03 -5.17 24.43
C GLN A 104 -22.74 -6.31 25.40
N SER A 105 -22.62 -5.97 26.68
CA SER A 105 -22.52 -6.96 27.74
C SER A 105 -23.79 -7.79 27.66
N LYS A 106 -23.62 -9.10 27.46
CA LYS A 106 -24.71 -10.05 27.59
C LYS A 106 -25.22 -9.89 29.04
N ALA A 107 -26.47 -9.45 29.20
CA ALA A 107 -27.11 -9.32 30.50
C ALA A 107 -27.13 -10.70 31.21
N PRO A 108 -27.07 -10.71 32.56
CA PRO A 108 -26.90 -11.91 33.38
C PRO A 108 -28.02 -12.95 33.22
#